data_AF-V4NTE6-F1
#
_entry.id   AF-V4NTE6-F1
#
_cell.length_a   1.000
_cell.length_b   1.000
_cell.length_c   1.000
_cell.angle_alpha   90.00
_cell.angle_beta   90.00
_cell.angle_gamma   90.00
#
_symmetry.space_group_name_H-M   'P 1'
#
loop_
_entity.id
_entity.type
_entity.pdbx_description
1 polymer ?
#
loop_
_entity_poly.entity_id
_entity_poly.type
_entity_poly.pdbx_seq_one_letter_code
_entity_poly.pdbx_strand_id
1 'polypeptide(L)'
;MRHALILLALIATPSLTLAQSPDDTAYTKAIMHAEVFDKLGDAMIQNASIATENNNKTEACEALESAARNYTKAIPLYAAAIAAPADPRDKDRKTPEALKDASDFAITKRDRTQGVFDKHCKPA
;
A
#
# COMPACT_ATOMS: atom_id res chain seq x y z
N MET A 1 45.17 -2.11 -13.77
CA MET A 1 44.19 -1.59 -14.75
C MET A 1 42.80 -1.80 -14.19
N ARG A 2 42.09 -0.68 -13.99
CA ARG A 2 40.76 -0.58 -13.36
C ARG A 2 39.71 -1.23 -14.27
N HIS A 3 39.03 -2.26 -13.79
CA HIS A 3 37.79 -2.73 -14.41
C HIS A 3 36.63 -2.10 -13.63
N ALA A 4 36.24 -0.90 -14.06
CA ALA A 4 35.02 -0.25 -13.59
C ALA A 4 33.86 -0.82 -14.40
N LEU A 5 33.19 -1.80 -13.84
CA LEU A 5 31.88 -2.27 -14.26
C LEU A 5 31.06 -2.41 -13.00
N ILE A 6 30.08 -1.55 -12.82
CA ILE A 6 28.71 -1.95 -12.50
C ILE A 6 27.81 -0.84 -13.02
N LEU A 7 26.86 -1.28 -13.83
CA LEU A 7 25.83 -0.53 -14.50
C LEU A 7 25.10 0.40 -13.53
N LEU A 8 24.99 1.66 -13.91
CA LEU A 8 23.86 2.50 -13.52
C LEU A 8 22.60 1.85 -14.11
N ALA A 9 21.95 0.98 -13.36
CA ALA A 9 20.57 0.62 -13.63
C ALA A 9 19.73 1.85 -13.25
N LEU A 10 19.49 2.70 -14.26
CA LEU A 10 18.41 3.67 -14.26
C LEU A 10 17.11 2.88 -14.17
N ILE A 11 16.73 2.47 -12.95
CA ILE A 11 15.38 2.00 -12.70
C ILE A 11 14.55 3.27 -12.79
N ALA A 12 13.92 3.45 -13.94
CA ALA A 12 12.81 4.35 -14.08
C ALA A 12 11.85 4.05 -12.94
N THR A 13 11.89 4.85 -11.88
CA THR A 13 10.76 4.92 -10.97
C THR A 13 9.59 5.33 -11.84
N PRO A 14 8.54 4.50 -12.03
CA PRO A 14 7.30 5.07 -12.46
C PRO A 14 6.96 6.02 -11.32
N SER A 15 7.12 7.32 -11.55
CA SER A 15 6.36 8.30 -10.82
C SER A 15 4.93 7.81 -10.92
N LEU A 16 4.40 7.27 -9.81
CA LEU A 16 2.99 6.92 -9.64
C LEU A 16 2.20 8.22 -9.63
N THR A 17 2.30 8.97 -10.73
CA THR A 17 1.30 9.91 -11.15
C THR A 17 0.13 9.03 -11.53
N LEU A 18 -0.76 8.81 -10.56
CA LEU A 18 -2.15 8.43 -10.81
C LEU A 18 -2.71 9.51 -11.74
N ALA A 19 -2.47 9.36 -13.05
CA ALA A 19 -3.02 10.22 -14.06
C ALA A 19 -4.53 9.99 -14.01
N GLN A 20 -5.24 10.90 -13.33
CA GLN A 20 -6.68 10.84 -13.21
C GLN A 20 -7.24 11.09 -14.61
N SER A 21 -7.82 10.06 -15.21
CA SER A 21 -8.55 10.23 -16.46
C SER A 21 -9.80 11.05 -16.15
N PRO A 22 -10.20 12.01 -17.02
CA PRO A 22 -11.52 12.64 -16.91
C PRO A 22 -12.65 11.61 -16.95
N ASP A 23 -12.39 10.40 -17.46
CA ASP A 23 -13.35 9.30 -17.54
C ASP A 23 -13.41 8.43 -16.28
N ASP A 24 -12.55 8.67 -15.29
CA ASP A 24 -12.52 7.87 -14.07
C ASP A 24 -13.80 8.08 -13.25
N THR A 25 -14.57 7.00 -13.11
CA THR A 25 -15.76 6.95 -12.27
C THR A 25 -15.39 7.08 -10.79
N ALA A 26 -16.38 7.34 -9.93
CA ALA A 26 -16.16 7.35 -8.49
C ALA A 26 -15.63 6.00 -7.97
N TYR A 27 -16.12 4.89 -8.54
CA TYR A 27 -15.65 3.55 -8.23
C TYR A 27 -14.18 3.38 -8.64
N THR A 28 -13.83 3.70 -9.89
CA THR A 28 -12.47 3.54 -10.43
C THR A 28 -11.45 4.32 -9.59
N LYS A 29 -11.75 5.58 -9.24
CA LYS A 29 -10.86 6.39 -8.38
C LYS A 29 -10.68 5.75 -7.00
N ALA A 30 -11.76 5.32 -6.37
CA ALA A 30 -11.73 4.74 -5.05
C ALA A 30 -10.94 3.43 -5.02
N ILE A 31 -11.23 2.49 -5.94
CA ILE A 31 -10.56 1.19 -5.96
C ILE A 31 -9.08 1.30 -6.34
N MET A 32 -8.73 2.16 -7.30
CA MET A 32 -7.33 2.37 -7.67
C MET A 32 -6.52 2.94 -6.51
N HIS A 33 -7.03 3.94 -5.80
CA HIS A 33 -6.34 4.49 -4.64
C HIS A 33 -6.27 3.49 -3.48
N ALA A 34 -7.33 2.71 -3.25
CA ALA A 34 -7.33 1.67 -2.21
C ALA A 34 -6.21 0.65 -2.48
N GLU A 35 -6.14 0.12 -3.70
CA GLU A 35 -5.11 -0.85 -4.09
C GLU A 35 -3.69 -0.28 -4.07
N VAL A 36 -3.52 1.00 -4.43
CA VAL A 36 -2.20 1.66 -4.35
C VAL A 36 -1.73 1.75 -2.90
N PHE A 37 -2.57 2.22 -1.99
CA PHE A 37 -2.19 2.29 -0.58
C PHE A 37 -1.99 0.91 0.03
N ASP A 38 -2.79 -0.08 -0.36
CA ASP A 38 -2.63 -1.45 0.12
C ASP A 38 -1.28 -2.05 -0.30
N LYS A 39 -0.91 -1.90 -1.58
CA LYS A 39 0.39 -2.33 -2.12
C LYS A 39 1.57 -1.55 -1.53
N LEU A 40 1.41 -0.25 -1.27
CA LEU A 40 2.42 0.53 -0.57
C LEU A 40 2.62 0.02 0.87
N GLY A 41 1.56 -0.39 1.55
CA GLY A 41 1.64 -1.06 2.84
C GLY A 41 2.46 -2.34 2.76
N ASP A 42 2.17 -3.20 1.77
CA ASP A 42 2.89 -4.47 1.56
C ASP A 42 4.38 -4.23 1.27
N ALA A 43 4.70 -3.25 0.42
CA ALA A 43 6.08 -2.87 0.11
C ALA A 43 6.84 -2.36 1.36
N MET A 44 6.18 -1.60 2.23
CA MET A 44 6.78 -1.16 3.49
C MET A 44 7.01 -2.32 4.46
N ILE A 45 6.16 -3.36 4.46
CA ILE A 45 6.43 -4.60 5.22
C ILE A 45 7.69 -5.31 4.70
N GLN A 46 7.86 -5.38 3.38
CA GLN A 46 9.08 -5.95 2.80
C GLN A 46 10.32 -5.14 3.20
N ASN A 47 10.25 -3.81 3.16
CA ASN A 47 11.33 -2.94 3.64
C ASN A 47 11.65 -3.16 5.11
N ALA A 48 10.63 -3.33 5.97
CA ALA A 48 10.84 -3.64 7.38
C ALA A 48 11.57 -4.98 7.59
N SER A 49 11.25 -5.99 6.77
CA SER A 49 11.96 -7.29 6.79
C SER A 49 13.43 -7.12 6.42
N ILE A 50 13.71 -6.44 5.31
CA ILE A 50 15.07 -6.18 4.83
C ILE A 50 15.88 -5.39 5.86
N ALA A 51 15.28 -4.34 6.44
CA ALA A 51 15.94 -3.54 7.47
C ALA A 51 16.24 -4.38 8.73
N THR A 52 15.35 -5.29 9.10
CA THR A 52 15.57 -6.23 10.22
C THR A 52 16.72 -7.19 9.93
N GLU A 53 16.80 -7.76 8.72
CA GLU A 53 17.91 -8.61 8.27
C GLU A 53 19.25 -7.87 8.30
N ASN A 54 19.23 -6.56 8.01
CA ASN A 54 20.40 -5.69 8.07
C ASN A 54 20.70 -5.13 9.47
N ASN A 55 20.00 -5.57 10.51
CA ASN A 55 20.09 -5.05 11.88
C ASN A 55 19.84 -3.53 12.01
N ASN A 56 19.11 -2.93 11.07
CA ASN A 56 18.72 -1.52 11.10
C ASN A 56 17.35 -1.35 11.79
N LYS A 57 17.35 -1.28 13.11
CA LYS A 57 16.12 -1.17 13.92
C LYS A 57 15.31 0.09 13.59
N THR A 58 15.98 1.23 13.39
CA THR A 58 15.29 2.51 13.12
C THR A 58 14.50 2.45 11.82
N GLU A 59 15.13 2.01 10.73
CA GLU A 59 14.49 1.87 9.42
C GLU A 59 13.36 0.82 9.46
N ALA A 60 13.57 -0.31 10.16
CA ALA A 60 12.53 -1.32 10.33
C ALA A 60 11.28 -0.73 11.02
N CYS A 61 11.49 0.11 12.05
CA CYS A 61 10.41 0.76 12.77
C CYS A 61 9.67 1.81 11.93
N GLU A 62 10.40 2.65 11.21
CA GLU A 62 9.80 3.64 10.29
C GLU A 62 8.98 2.97 9.18
N ALA A 63 9.48 1.85 8.65
CA ALA A 63 8.81 1.06 7.63
C ALA A 63 7.52 0.42 8.18
N LEU A 64 7.54 -0.17 9.37
CA LEU A 64 6.34 -0.71 10.03
C LEU A 64 5.28 0.37 10.28
N GLU A 65 5.68 1.55 10.77
CA GLU A 65 4.76 2.66 10.99
C GLU A 65 4.14 3.14 9.66
N SER A 66 4.97 3.26 8.62
CA SER A 66 4.51 3.63 7.28
C SER A 66 3.55 2.60 6.69
N ALA A 67 3.83 1.31 6.87
CA ALA A 67 2.94 0.23 6.44
C ALA A 67 1.56 0.35 7.10
N ALA A 68 1.50 0.51 8.44
CA ALA A 68 0.25 0.68 9.17
C ALA A 68 -0.55 1.91 8.69
N ARG A 69 0.12 3.03 8.42
CA ARG A 69 -0.53 4.24 7.86
C ARG A 69 -1.09 4.00 6.45
N ASN A 70 -0.37 3.29 5.59
CA ASN A 70 -0.83 3.00 4.24
C ASN A 70 -2.07 2.09 4.26
N TYR A 71 -2.07 1.00 5.04
CA TYR A 71 -3.28 0.19 5.22
C TYR A 71 -4.45 1.02 5.80
N THR A 72 -4.17 1.92 6.74
CA THR A 72 -5.19 2.85 7.30
C THR A 72 -5.82 3.72 6.22
N LYS A 73 -5.06 4.16 5.21
CA LYS A 73 -5.58 4.95 4.08
C LYS A 73 -6.38 4.10 3.09
N ALA A 74 -6.01 2.83 2.89
CA ALA A 74 -6.71 1.94 1.96
C ALA A 74 -8.13 1.60 2.42
N ILE A 75 -8.33 1.36 3.71
CA ILE A 75 -9.61 0.92 4.31
C ILE A 75 -10.82 1.81 3.92
N PRO A 76 -10.81 3.14 4.16
CA PRO A 76 -11.96 3.98 3.81
C PRO A 76 -12.18 4.09 2.29
N LEU A 77 -11.17 3.81 1.48
CA LEU A 77 -11.29 3.84 0.02
C LEU A 77 -11.98 2.58 -0.52
N TYR A 78 -11.78 1.42 0.11
CA TYR A 78 -12.61 0.24 -0.18
C TYR A 78 -14.08 0.49 0.17
N ALA A 79 -14.35 1.14 1.30
CA ALA A 79 -15.71 1.55 1.66
C ALA A 79 -16.31 2.55 0.64
N ALA A 80 -15.52 3.51 0.17
CA ALA A 80 -15.94 4.43 -0.89
C ALA A 80 -16.23 3.71 -2.22
N ALA A 81 -15.44 2.70 -2.59
CA ALA A 81 -15.68 1.87 -3.78
C ALA A 81 -16.98 1.05 -3.66
N ILE A 82 -17.29 0.53 -2.48
CA ILE A 82 -18.56 -0.17 -2.20
C ILE A 82 -19.75 0.79 -2.36
N ALA A 83 -19.64 2.00 -1.80
CA ALA A 83 -20.70 3.00 -1.81
C ALA A 83 -20.87 3.74 -3.16
N ALA A 84 -19.89 3.64 -4.06
CA ALA A 84 -19.97 4.29 -5.35
C ALA A 84 -21.18 3.77 -6.16
N PRO A 85 -21.94 4.63 -6.86
CA PRO A 85 -23.01 4.16 -7.72
C PRO A 85 -22.46 3.26 -8.83
N ALA A 86 -23.26 2.31 -9.32
CA ALA A 86 -22.91 1.52 -10.48
C ALA A 86 -22.83 2.43 -11.72
N ASP A 87 -21.73 2.34 -12.46
CA ASP A 87 -21.54 3.06 -13.71
C ASP A 87 -21.23 2.06 -14.83
N PRO A 88 -21.88 2.12 -16.01
CA PRO A 88 -21.61 1.22 -17.14
C PRO A 88 -20.15 1.21 -17.62
N ARG A 89 -19.37 2.23 -17.26
CA ARG A 89 -17.92 2.30 -17.55
C ARG A 89 -17.08 1.42 -16.63
N ASP A 90 -17.62 0.97 -15.50
CA ASP A 90 -16.94 0.08 -14.54
C ASP A 90 -16.95 -1.38 -15.00
N LYS A 91 -16.30 -1.68 -16.14
CA LYS A 91 -16.36 -3.02 -16.77
C LYS A 91 -15.86 -4.16 -15.88
N ASP A 92 -14.90 -3.86 -14.99
CA ASP A 92 -14.27 -4.83 -14.08
C ASP A 92 -14.62 -4.54 -12.61
N ARG A 93 -15.86 -4.10 -12.37
CA ARG A 93 -16.34 -3.81 -11.02
C ARG A 93 -16.33 -5.06 -10.15
N LYS A 94 -15.57 -5.03 -9.05
CA LYS A 94 -15.59 -6.06 -8.02
C LYS A 94 -16.93 -6.03 -7.29
N THR A 95 -17.40 -7.19 -6.86
CA THR A 95 -18.63 -7.27 -6.06
C THR A 95 -18.44 -6.57 -4.70
N PRO A 96 -19.52 -6.08 -4.06
CA PRO A 96 -19.43 -5.51 -2.72
C PRO A 96 -18.78 -6.44 -1.70
N GLU A 97 -19.02 -7.75 -1.80
CA GLU A 97 -18.43 -8.77 -0.94
C GLU A 97 -16.92 -8.85 -1.13
N ALA A 98 -16.44 -8.90 -2.37
CA ALA A 98 -15.01 -8.93 -2.66
C ALA A 98 -14.28 -7.66 -2.19
N LEU A 99 -14.93 -6.50 -2.28
CA LEU A 99 -14.40 -5.24 -1.75
C LEU A 99 -14.39 -5.21 -0.22
N LYS A 100 -15.42 -5.77 0.41
CA LYS A 100 -15.48 -5.90 1.87
C LYS A 100 -14.38 -6.84 2.37
N ASP A 101 -14.17 -7.98 1.72
CA ASP A 101 -13.10 -8.92 2.08
C ASP A 101 -11.72 -8.26 1.95
N ALA A 102 -11.50 -7.46 0.90
CA ALA A 102 -10.27 -6.68 0.75
C ALA A 102 -10.09 -5.64 1.88
N SER A 103 -11.16 -4.95 2.27
CA SER A 103 -11.16 -4.01 3.40
C SER A 103 -10.83 -4.71 4.72
N ASP A 104 -11.47 -5.84 5.00
CA ASP A 104 -11.25 -6.61 6.24
C ASP A 104 -9.82 -7.18 6.29
N PHE A 105 -9.28 -7.56 5.15
CA PHE A 105 -7.88 -7.97 5.04
C PHE A 105 -6.92 -6.80 5.30
N ALA A 106 -7.19 -5.61 4.75
CA ALA A 106 -6.41 -4.40 5.02
C ALA A 106 -6.48 -3.99 6.51
N ILE A 107 -7.64 -4.13 7.17
CA ILE A 107 -7.78 -3.96 8.63
C ILE A 107 -6.87 -4.94 9.37
N THR A 108 -6.90 -6.22 9.01
CA THR A 108 -6.06 -7.24 9.61
C THR A 108 -4.56 -6.94 9.44
N LYS A 109 -4.16 -6.51 8.24
CA LYS A 109 -2.77 -6.10 7.95
C LYS A 109 -2.35 -4.89 8.78
N ARG A 110 -3.19 -3.85 8.87
CA ARG A 110 -2.98 -2.68 9.74
C ARG A 110 -2.76 -3.10 11.19
N ASP A 111 -3.70 -3.86 11.76
CA ASP A 111 -3.69 -4.17 13.19
C ASP A 111 -2.51 -5.05 13.58
N ARG A 112 -2.16 -6.03 12.74
CA ARG A 112 -0.97 -6.84 12.95
C ARG A 112 0.30 -6.01 12.86
N THR A 113 0.40 -5.14 11.86
CA THR A 113 1.57 -4.28 11.66
C THR A 113 1.74 -3.31 12.83
N GLN A 114 0.66 -2.66 13.24
CA GLN A 114 0.66 -1.75 14.38
C GLN A 114 1.02 -2.48 15.67
N GLY A 115 0.52 -3.70 15.88
CA GLY A 115 0.88 -4.51 17.05
C GLY A 115 2.37 -4.85 17.11
N VAL A 116 3.00 -5.15 15.96
CA VAL A 116 4.45 -5.35 15.87
C VAL A 116 5.20 -4.05 16.16
N PHE A 117 4.79 -2.93 15.54
CA PHE A 117 5.39 -1.62 15.80
C PHE A 117 5.30 -1.23 17.28
N ASP A 118 4.13 -1.35 17.89
CA ASP A 118 3.90 -0.98 19.28
C ASP A 118 4.76 -1.80 20.24
N LYS A 119 4.92 -3.09 19.97
CA LYS A 119 5.71 -3.99 20.80
C LYS A 119 7.22 -3.75 20.70
N HIS A 120 7.72 -3.37 19.52
CA HIS A 120 9.17 -3.40 19.23
C HIS A 120 9.80 -2.01 19.02
N CYS A 121 8.99 -1.00 18.71
CA CYS A 121 9.44 0.30 18.23
C CYS A 121 8.99 1.48 19.11
N LYS A 122 7.88 1.38 19.84
CA LYS A 122 7.51 2.41 20.81
C LYS A 122 8.47 2.39 22.01
N PRO A 123 8.90 3.56 22.51
CA PRO A 123 9.56 3.63 23.81
C PRO A 123 8.63 3.10 24.90
N ALA A 124 9.20 2.36 25.86
CA ALA A 124 8.49 1.91 27.05
C ALA A 124 8.17 3.07 28.00
#